data_AF-A0A453NQN2-F1
#
_entry.id   AF-A0A453NQN2-F1
#
_cell.length_a   1.000
_cell.length_b   1.000
_cell.length_c   1.000
_cell.angle_alpha   90.00
_cell.angle_beta   90.00
_cell.angle_gamma   90.00
#
_symmetry.space_group_name_H-M   'P 1'
#
loop_
_entity.id
_entity.type
_entity.pdbx_description
1 polymer ?
#
loop_
_entity_poly.entity_id
_entity_poly.type
_entity_poly.pdbx_seq_one_letter_code
_entity_poly.pdbx_strand_id
1 'polypeptide(L)'
;MQTVQIPWRENGELFVAWRDGRTGYPWIDAIMIQLRKWGWMHHLARHSVACFLTRGDLYIHWEQGRDVFERLLIDSDWAINNGNWLWLSCSSFFYQYHRIYSPISFGKKYDPNGDYIRHFIPVLKDMPKEYIYEPWTAPLSVQEKARCIVGKDY
;
A
#
# COMPACT_ATOMS: atom_id res chain seq x y z
N MET A 1 -8.67 20.96 -15.46
CA MET A 1 -9.24 20.56 -14.16
C MET A 1 -8.61 21.44 -13.08
N GLN A 2 -9.41 22.04 -12.19
CA GLN A 2 -8.88 22.81 -11.06
C GLN A 2 -8.49 21.84 -9.94
N THR A 3 -7.21 21.83 -9.56
CA THR A 3 -6.66 20.96 -8.50
C THR A 3 -6.27 21.80 -7.29
N VAL A 4 -6.47 21.25 -6.09
CA VAL A 4 -5.94 21.87 -4.86
C VAL A 4 -4.41 21.84 -4.94
N GLN A 5 -3.78 22.99 -4.74
CA GLN A 5 -2.33 23.10 -4.70
C GLN A 5 -1.83 22.65 -3.32
N ILE A 6 -1.29 21.44 -3.26
CA ILE A 6 -0.78 20.82 -2.03
C ILE A 6 0.75 20.76 -2.13
N PRO A 7 1.50 21.22 -1.11
CA PRO A 7 2.96 21.22 -1.13
C PRO A 7 3.50 19.82 -0.80
N TRP A 8 3.29 18.87 -1.70
CA TRP A 8 3.80 17.50 -1.59
C TRP A 8 5.31 17.47 -1.41
N ARG A 9 5.83 16.42 -0.76
CA ARG A 9 7.26 16.26 -0.53
C ARG A 9 7.90 15.34 -1.56
N GLU A 10 9.15 15.63 -1.88
CA GLU A 10 10.01 14.67 -2.56
C GLU A 10 10.72 13.80 -1.52
N ASN A 11 10.52 12.49 -1.63
CA ASN A 11 11.30 11.52 -0.87
C ASN A 11 11.48 10.26 -1.72
N GLY A 12 12.62 10.19 -2.41
CA GLY A 12 12.91 9.10 -3.34
C GLY A 12 13.00 7.74 -2.66
N GLU A 13 13.52 7.67 -1.42
CA GLU A 13 13.67 6.42 -0.68
C GLU A 13 12.31 5.84 -0.30
N LEU A 14 11.42 6.66 0.30
CA LEU A 14 10.07 6.24 0.66
C LEU A 14 9.23 5.91 -0.57
N PHE A 15 9.38 6.67 -1.66
CA PHE A 15 8.72 6.36 -2.93
C PHE A 15 9.15 4.99 -3.47
N VAL A 16 10.46 4.71 -3.49
CA VAL A 16 11.00 3.44 -3.96
C VAL A 16 10.53 2.28 -3.07
N ALA A 17 10.49 2.47 -1.76
CA ALA A 17 9.95 1.48 -0.83
C ALA A 17 8.47 1.16 -1.12
N TRP A 18 7.64 2.18 -1.32
CA TRP A 18 6.23 1.99 -1.72
C TRP A 18 6.10 1.29 -3.07
N ARG A 19 6.79 1.78 -4.10
CA ARG A 19 6.75 1.23 -5.46
C ARG A 19 7.10 -0.26 -5.47
N ASP A 20 8.12 -0.64 -4.71
CA ASP A 20 8.67 -1.99 -4.70
C ASP A 20 8.03 -2.92 -3.67
N GLY A 21 7.06 -2.45 -2.89
CA GLY A 21 6.40 -3.26 -1.86
C GLY A 21 7.34 -3.65 -0.73
N ARG A 22 8.07 -2.66 -0.21
CA ARG A 22 9.04 -2.78 0.89
C ARG A 22 8.83 -1.69 1.95
N THR A 23 7.57 -1.35 2.20
CA THR A 23 7.18 -0.34 3.19
C THR A 23 7.26 -0.87 4.62
N GLY A 24 7.27 -2.20 4.78
CA GLY A 24 7.18 -2.86 6.07
C GLY A 24 5.72 -3.06 6.51
N TYR A 25 4.73 -2.50 5.81
CA TYR A 25 3.30 -2.74 6.06
C TYR A 25 2.79 -3.87 5.15
N PRO A 26 2.55 -5.09 5.67
CA PRO A 26 2.32 -6.25 4.81
C PRO A 26 1.12 -6.14 3.89
N TRP A 27 0.07 -5.43 4.32
CA TRP A 27 -1.08 -5.15 3.48
C TRP A 27 -0.72 -4.31 2.25
N ILE A 28 0.04 -3.23 2.44
CA ILE A 28 0.49 -2.33 1.37
C ILE A 28 1.47 -3.06 0.46
N ASP A 29 2.42 -3.77 1.04
CA ASP A 29 3.46 -4.48 0.30
C ASP A 29 2.87 -5.61 -0.55
N ALA A 30 1.93 -6.39 -0.01
CA ALA A 30 1.24 -7.46 -0.74
C ALA A 30 0.45 -6.90 -1.94
N ILE A 31 -0.21 -5.75 -1.77
CA ILE A 31 -0.93 -5.08 -2.85
C ILE A 31 0.02 -4.61 -3.97
N MET A 32 1.15 -4.00 -3.61
CA MET A 32 2.12 -3.52 -4.59
C MET A 32 2.82 -4.69 -5.31
N ILE A 33 3.05 -5.81 -4.62
CA ILE A 33 3.55 -7.06 -5.23
C ILE A 33 2.49 -7.66 -6.16
N GLN A 34 1.21 -7.70 -5.77
CA GLN A 34 0.11 -8.14 -6.65
C GLN A 34 0.07 -7.30 -7.92
N LEU A 35 0.09 -5.97 -7.80
CA LEU A 35 0.07 -5.06 -8.95
C LEU A 35 1.20 -5.39 -9.92
N ARG A 36 2.42 -5.57 -9.42
CA ARG A 36 3.57 -5.88 -10.28
C ARG A 36 3.48 -7.25 -10.94
N LYS A 37 2.92 -8.25 -10.25
CA LYS A 37 2.82 -9.62 -10.76
C LYS A 37 1.67 -9.80 -11.74
N TRP A 38 0.51 -9.21 -11.47
CA TRP A 38 -0.73 -9.48 -12.20
C TRP A 38 -1.17 -8.32 -13.08
N GLY A 39 -0.60 -7.12 -12.87
CA GLY A 39 -1.03 -5.89 -13.50
C GLY A 39 -2.47 -5.49 -13.17
N TRP A 40 -3.07 -6.09 -12.15
CA TRP A 40 -4.40 -5.75 -11.69
C TRP A 40 -4.50 -5.93 -10.17
N MET A 41 -5.27 -5.05 -9.54
CA MET A 41 -5.69 -5.16 -8.16
C MET A 41 -7.11 -4.62 -8.00
N HIS A 42 -7.81 -5.11 -6.97
CA HIS A 42 -9.15 -4.66 -6.64
C HIS A 42 -9.17 -3.16 -6.31
N HIS A 43 -10.29 -2.48 -6.60
CA HIS A 43 -10.45 -1.03 -6.40
C HIS A 43 -10.12 -0.56 -4.97
N LEU A 44 -10.52 -1.32 -3.94
CA LEU A 44 -10.20 -0.99 -2.54
C LEU A 44 -8.72 -1.21 -2.19
N ALA A 45 -8.01 -2.07 -2.92
CA ALA A 45 -6.56 -2.18 -2.80
C ALA A 45 -5.88 -0.94 -3.38
N ARG A 46 -6.37 -0.43 -4.54
CA ARG A 46 -5.91 0.85 -5.13
C ARG A 46 -6.08 2.00 -4.15
N HIS A 47 -7.23 2.07 -3.49
CA HIS A 47 -7.50 3.06 -2.44
C HIS A 47 -6.48 3.00 -1.30
N SER A 48 -6.16 1.80 -0.82
CA SER A 48 -5.23 1.61 0.30
C SER A 48 -3.84 2.15 -0.04
N VAL A 49 -3.27 1.74 -1.18
CA VAL A 49 -1.91 2.14 -1.55
C VAL A 49 -1.81 3.60 -2.01
N ALA A 50 -2.86 4.14 -2.66
CA ALA A 50 -2.91 5.54 -3.05
C ALA A 50 -3.04 6.46 -1.83
N CYS A 51 -3.88 6.09 -0.85
CA CYS A 51 -3.99 6.82 0.41
C CYS A 51 -2.64 6.80 1.15
N PHE A 52 -2.02 5.62 1.28
CA PHE A 52 -0.73 5.46 1.96
C PHE A 52 0.37 6.33 1.34
N LEU A 53 0.51 6.31 0.01
CA LEU A 53 1.51 7.11 -0.70
C LEU A 53 1.31 8.62 -0.52
N THR A 54 0.05 9.08 -0.56
CA THR A 54 -0.28 10.50 -0.62
C THR A 54 -0.61 11.04 0.77
N ARG A 55 -1.86 11.41 1.01
CA ARG A 55 -2.32 12.12 2.22
C ARG A 55 -2.36 11.27 3.49
N GLY A 56 -2.23 9.95 3.39
CA GLY A 56 -2.34 9.03 4.52
C GLY A 56 -1.06 9.00 5.35
N ASP A 57 0.06 8.70 4.70
CA ASP A 57 1.30 8.34 5.41
C ASP A 57 2.53 9.04 4.84
N LEU A 58 2.86 8.83 3.55
CA LEU A 58 4.16 9.25 3.00
C LEU A 58 4.23 10.70 2.51
N TYR A 59 3.08 11.33 2.24
CA TYR A 59 2.96 12.70 1.74
C TYR A 59 3.71 12.97 0.42
N ILE A 60 3.72 11.97 -0.46
CA ILE A 60 4.37 12.00 -1.78
C ILE A 60 3.36 12.44 -2.84
N HIS A 61 3.84 13.12 -3.89
CA HIS A 61 3.02 13.63 -4.97
C HIS A 61 2.27 12.51 -5.69
N TRP A 62 0.95 12.68 -5.87
CA TRP A 62 0.07 11.67 -6.47
C TRP A 62 0.49 11.28 -7.90
N GLU A 63 1.09 12.21 -8.65
CA GLU A 63 1.62 11.93 -10.00
C GLU A 63 2.68 10.81 -10.00
N GLN A 64 3.50 10.70 -8.96
CA GLN A 64 4.47 9.60 -8.87
C GLN A 64 3.78 8.24 -8.75
N GLY A 65 2.68 8.18 -7.98
CA GLY A 65 1.82 7.00 -7.90
C GLY A 65 1.10 6.71 -9.21
N ARG A 66 0.57 7.75 -9.86
CA ARG A 66 -0.08 7.69 -11.18
C ARG A 66 0.85 7.08 -12.21
N ASP A 67 2.10 7.50 -12.28
CA ASP A 67 3.10 7.00 -13.22
C ASP A 67 3.45 5.53 -12.98
N VAL A 68 3.45 5.07 -11.73
CA VAL A 68 3.63 3.65 -11.40
C VAL A 68 2.42 2.84 -11.86
N PHE A 69 1.22 3.31 -11.59
CA PHE A 69 -0.02 2.67 -12.02
C PHE A 69 -0.16 2.64 -13.54
N GLU A 70 0.25 3.70 -14.23
CA GLU A 70 0.21 3.80 -15.68
C GLU A 70 1.03 2.70 -16.37
N ARG A 71 2.18 2.36 -15.79
CA ARG A 71 3.11 1.35 -16.32
C ARG A 71 2.73 -0.07 -15.94
N LEU A 72 2.14 -0.28 -14.76
CA LEU A 72 1.90 -1.62 -14.22
C LEU A 72 0.48 -2.12 -14.44
N LEU A 73 -0.53 -1.25 -14.49
CA LEU A 73 -1.91 -1.68 -14.67
C LEU A 73 -2.16 -2.12 -16.12
N ILE A 74 -2.70 -3.33 -16.29
CA ILE A 74 -3.17 -3.80 -17.60
C ILE A 74 -4.44 -3.04 -18.05
N ASP A 75 -5.17 -2.47 -17.10
CA ASP A 75 -6.35 -1.63 -17.32
C ASP A 75 -6.03 -0.13 -17.24
N SER A 76 -4.76 0.24 -17.46
CA SER A 76 -4.32 1.62 -17.48
C SER A 76 -5.09 2.42 -18.53
N ASP A 77 -5.85 3.40 -18.06
CA ASP A 77 -6.55 4.40 -18.87
C ASP A 77 -6.18 5.79 -18.35
N TRP A 78 -5.83 6.71 -19.25
CA TRP A 78 -5.35 8.03 -18.88
C TRP A 78 -6.36 8.81 -18.04
N ALA A 79 -7.63 8.83 -18.42
CA ALA A 79 -8.64 9.63 -17.72
C ALA A 79 -8.98 8.99 -16.36
N ILE A 80 -9.17 7.68 -16.34
CA ILE A 80 -9.54 6.94 -15.13
C ILE A 80 -8.40 6.96 -14.12
N ASN A 81 -7.16 6.72 -14.54
CA ASN A 81 -6.00 6.70 -13.65
C ASN A 81 -5.79 8.09 -13.01
N ASN A 82 -5.73 9.16 -13.81
CA ASN A 82 -5.56 10.52 -13.30
C ASN A 82 -6.73 10.94 -12.38
N GLY A 83 -7.97 10.66 -12.78
CA GLY A 83 -9.16 11.01 -11.99
C GLY A 83 -9.17 10.33 -10.62
N ASN A 84 -8.85 9.04 -10.56
CA ASN A 84 -8.81 8.29 -9.30
C ASN A 84 -7.66 8.74 -8.40
N TRP A 85 -6.47 9.02 -8.94
CA TRP A 85 -5.37 9.54 -8.12
C TRP A 85 -5.70 10.91 -7.51
N LEU A 86 -6.32 11.82 -8.28
CA LEU A 86 -6.81 13.10 -7.76
C LEU A 86 -7.87 12.94 -6.67
N TRP A 87 -8.78 11.97 -6.81
CA TRP A 87 -9.77 11.65 -5.78
C TRP A 87 -9.09 11.17 -4.51
N LEU A 88 -8.23 10.15 -4.59
CA LEU A 88 -7.70 9.48 -3.41
C LEU A 88 -6.70 10.33 -2.64
N SER A 89 -5.96 11.20 -3.32
CA SER A 89 -5.09 12.21 -2.70
C SER A 89 -5.87 13.39 -2.10
N CYS A 90 -7.19 13.45 -2.27
CA CYS A 90 -8.04 14.61 -1.98
C CYS A 90 -7.61 15.90 -2.71
N SER A 91 -7.00 15.78 -3.89
CA SER A 91 -6.62 16.92 -4.72
C SER A 91 -7.78 17.43 -5.58
N SER A 92 -8.79 16.60 -5.84
CA SER A 92 -10.06 16.97 -6.48
C SER A 92 -11.16 15.95 -6.17
N PHE A 93 -12.43 16.28 -6.44
CA PHE A 93 -13.65 15.45 -6.29
C PHE A 93 -14.03 14.99 -4.87
N PHE A 94 -13.05 14.68 -4.01
CA PHE A 94 -13.26 14.23 -2.64
C PHE A 94 -12.41 15.04 -1.67
N TYR A 95 -13.05 15.64 -0.67
CA TYR A 95 -12.40 16.61 0.24
C TYR A 95 -12.43 16.18 1.72
N GLN A 96 -12.99 15.01 2.04
CA GLN A 96 -12.99 14.49 3.41
C GLN A 96 -11.65 13.82 3.75
N TYR A 97 -10.56 14.60 3.71
CA TYR A 97 -9.17 14.13 3.91
C TYR A 97 -8.92 13.46 5.25
N HIS A 98 -9.76 13.70 6.26
CA HIS A 98 -9.72 13.02 7.55
C HIS A 98 -10.11 11.53 7.47
N ARG A 99 -10.71 11.05 6.37
CA ARG A 99 -11.02 9.62 6.17
C ARG A 99 -9.79 8.90 5.61
N ILE A 100 -8.91 8.45 6.48
CA ILE A 100 -7.64 7.78 6.13
C ILE A 100 -7.82 6.26 6.20
N TYR A 101 -7.31 5.54 5.20
CA TYR A 101 -7.26 4.08 5.20
C TYR A 101 -6.12 3.63 6.10
N SER A 102 -6.40 2.85 7.13
CA SER A 102 -5.34 2.27 7.95
C SER A 102 -4.62 1.15 7.18
N PRO A 103 -3.28 1.17 7.07
CA PRO A 103 -2.53 0.09 6.44
C PRO A 103 -2.54 -1.20 7.27
N ILE A 104 -3.05 -1.17 8.50
CA ILE A 104 -3.13 -2.33 9.41
C ILE A 104 -4.56 -2.87 9.47
N SER A 105 -5.53 -2.02 9.83
CA SER A 105 -6.88 -2.50 10.15
C SER A 105 -7.78 -2.71 8.93
N PHE A 106 -7.50 -2.06 7.79
CA PHE A 106 -8.39 -2.12 6.63
C PHE A 106 -8.43 -3.52 6.00
N GLY A 107 -7.28 -4.13 5.74
CA GLY A 107 -7.21 -5.49 5.20
C GLY A 107 -7.81 -6.53 6.15
N LYS A 108 -7.52 -6.40 7.46
CA LYS A 108 -8.02 -7.28 8.52
C LYS A 108 -9.54 -7.41 8.57
N LYS A 109 -10.28 -6.38 8.14
CA LYS A 109 -11.75 -6.42 8.05
C LYS A 109 -12.28 -7.46 7.05
N TYR A 110 -11.53 -7.72 5.98
CA TYR A 110 -11.94 -8.61 4.89
C TYR A 110 -11.19 -9.93 4.90
N ASP A 111 -9.95 -9.93 5.40
CA ASP A 111 -9.09 -11.10 5.51
C ASP A 111 -8.45 -11.14 6.92
N PRO A 112 -9.18 -11.59 7.95
CA PRO A 112 -8.68 -11.62 9.32
C PRO A 112 -7.52 -12.60 9.54
N ASN A 113 -7.31 -13.56 8.63
CA ASN A 113 -6.23 -14.54 8.71
C ASN A 113 -4.94 -14.07 8.01
N GLY A 114 -5.06 -13.08 7.12
CA GLY A 114 -3.97 -12.54 6.31
C GLY A 114 -3.57 -13.49 5.18
N ASP A 115 -4.48 -14.31 4.68
CA ASP A 115 -4.21 -15.29 3.61
C ASP A 115 -3.72 -14.60 2.32
N TYR A 116 -4.25 -13.39 2.03
CA TYR A 116 -3.77 -12.54 0.93
C TYR A 116 -2.30 -12.13 1.13
N ILE A 117 -1.92 -11.72 2.34
CA ILE A 117 -0.54 -11.35 2.69
C ILE A 117 0.37 -12.58 2.55
N ARG A 118 -0.03 -13.74 3.07
CA ARG A 118 0.76 -14.98 2.99
C ARG A 118 1.00 -15.41 1.54
N HIS A 119 0.03 -15.19 0.66
CA HIS A 119 0.15 -15.52 -0.76
C HIS A 119 1.19 -14.63 -1.47
N PHE A 120 1.11 -13.31 -1.29
CA PHE A 120 1.99 -12.37 -2.00
C PHE A 120 3.34 -12.14 -1.33
N ILE A 121 3.44 -12.37 -0.01
CA ILE A 121 4.65 -12.24 0.80
C ILE A 121 4.96 -13.58 1.50
N PRO A 122 5.52 -14.57 0.78
CA PRO A 122 5.75 -15.91 1.33
C PRO A 122 6.70 -15.97 2.53
N VAL A 123 7.55 -14.95 2.74
CA VAL A 123 8.41 -14.88 3.94
C VAL A 123 7.59 -14.70 5.22
N LEU A 124 6.38 -14.13 5.13
CA LEU A 124 5.44 -13.98 6.24
C LEU A 124 4.44 -15.15 6.35
N LYS A 125 4.58 -16.21 5.54
CA LYS A 125 3.57 -17.28 5.45
C LYS A 125 3.27 -18.00 6.77
N ASP A 126 4.25 -18.06 7.67
CA ASP A 126 4.16 -18.77 8.96
C ASP A 126 3.95 -17.79 10.14
N MET A 127 3.85 -16.48 9.88
CA MET A 127 3.59 -15.46 10.91
C MET A 127 2.18 -15.62 11.47
N PRO A 128 1.95 -15.70 12.79
CA PRO A 128 0.60 -15.84 13.34
C PRO A 128 -0.34 -14.70 12.92
N LYS A 129 -1.63 -15.01 12.77
CA LYS A 129 -2.64 -14.04 12.28
C LYS A 129 -2.76 -12.79 13.18
N GLU A 130 -2.38 -12.91 14.44
CA GLU A 130 -2.34 -11.82 15.41
C GLU A 130 -1.37 -10.72 14.98
N TYR A 131 -0.28 -11.09 14.29
CA TYR A 131 0.82 -10.22 13.90
C TYR A 131 0.95 -10.03 12.38
N ILE A 132 0.22 -10.78 11.55
CA ILE A 132 0.40 -10.78 10.09
C ILE A 132 0.23 -9.39 9.43
N TYR A 133 -0.54 -8.49 10.06
CA TYR A 133 -0.73 -7.11 9.59
C TYR A 133 0.23 -6.09 10.21
N GLU A 134 0.94 -6.47 11.28
CA GLU A 134 1.85 -5.61 12.04
C GLU A 134 3.00 -6.43 12.66
N PRO A 135 3.84 -7.09 11.83
CA PRO A 135 4.77 -8.13 12.29
C PRO A 135 5.87 -7.60 13.22
N TRP A 136 6.16 -6.30 13.17
CA TRP A 136 7.09 -5.64 14.11
C TRP A 136 6.61 -5.69 15.58
N THR A 137 5.33 -5.99 15.82
CA THR A 137 4.77 -6.19 17.17
C THR A 137 4.92 -7.63 17.67
N ALA A 138 5.30 -8.57 16.81
CA ALA A 138 5.54 -9.95 17.21
C ALA A 138 6.77 -10.04 18.12
N PRO A 139 6.70 -10.74 19.26
CA PRO A 139 7.88 -11.04 20.07
C PRO A 139 8.95 -11.74 19.24
N LEU A 140 10.24 -11.50 19.54
CA LEU A 140 11.35 -12.11 18.80
C LEU A 140 11.23 -13.64 18.72
N SER A 141 10.80 -14.31 19.79
CA SER A 141 10.57 -15.77 19.79
C SER A 141 9.48 -16.23 18.81
N VAL A 142 8.48 -15.38 18.55
CA VAL A 142 7.45 -15.64 17.53
C VAL A 142 8.03 -15.45 16.14
N GLN A 143 8.82 -14.39 15.92
CA GLN A 143 9.52 -14.13 14.66
C GLN A 143 10.47 -15.27 14.27
N GLU A 144 11.26 -15.75 15.23
CA GLU A 144 12.15 -16.90 15.06
C GLU A 144 11.38 -18.18 14.70
N LYS A 145 10.27 -18.44 15.40
CA LYS A 145 9.41 -19.60 15.13
C LYS A 145 8.76 -19.54 13.73
N ALA A 146 8.36 -18.33 13.31
CA ALA A 146 7.84 -18.06 11.97
C ALA A 146 8.93 -17.99 10.88
N ARG A 147 10.22 -18.06 11.28
CA ARG A 147 11.38 -17.95 10.38
C ARG A 147 11.41 -16.65 9.57
N CYS A 148 10.99 -15.56 10.21
CA CYS A 148 10.99 -14.22 9.63
C CYS A 148 11.29 -13.19 10.71
N ILE A 149 12.53 -12.73 10.77
CA ILE A 149 12.99 -11.65 11.65
C ILE A 149 12.77 -10.31 10.95
N VAL A 150 11.92 -9.47 11.53
CA VAL A 150 11.62 -8.12 11.02
C VAL A 150 12.87 -7.25 11.10
N GLY A 151 13.15 -6.51 10.02
CA GLY A 151 14.37 -5.73 9.83
C GLY A 151 15.53 -6.52 9.21
N LYS A 152 15.34 -7.82 8.97
CA LYS A 152 16.31 -8.68 8.27
C LYS A 152 15.69 -9.40 7.08
N ASP A 153 14.64 -10.19 7.34
CA ASP A 153 13.98 -11.03 6.35
C ASP A 153 12.78 -10.32 5.69
N TYR A 154 12.18 -9.37 6.42
CA TYR A 154 11.10 -8.50 5.99
C TYR A 154 11.26 -7.10 6.61
#